data_AF-W4F1R2-F1
#
_entry.id   AF-W4F1R2-F1
#
_cell.length_a   1.000
_cell.length_b   1.000
_cell.length_c   1.000
_cell.angle_alpha   90.00
_cell.angle_beta   90.00
_cell.angle_gamma   90.00
#
_symmetry.space_group_name_H-M   'P 1'
#
loop_
_entity.id
_entity.type
_entity.pdbx_description
1 polymer ?
#
loop_
_entity_poly.entity_id
_entity_poly.type
_entity_poly.pdbx_seq_one_letter_code
_entity_poly.pdbx_strand_id
1 'polypeptide(L)'
;MPSIDKVIEIQESIIQADSAFILIPAELLWIIIGIYSLMDIIKNKKTISSSGFIMRGIFFLFTLSLVVLSSIHIMKADFSMNEKQWKGDYLEPYMNGLPENKTYVQDFTQILEIHKNHNKKIKSIYFNNNVKPIWVELDVLDKNNASKTISVQTIIKKEPIEEPYLTYKSINKDISKDYTKKAYYETILHIPEEYKVLVPVK
;
A
#
# COMPACT_ATOMS: atom_id res chain seq x y z
N MET A 1 -16.74 -12.78 -6.38
CA MET A 1 -15.37 -12.26 -6.39
C MET A 1 -15.44 -10.74 -6.33
N PRO A 2 -14.72 -10.06 -5.41
CA PRO A 2 -14.77 -8.61 -5.28
C PRO A 2 -14.30 -7.89 -6.54
N SER A 3 -14.88 -6.74 -6.88
CA SER A 3 -14.36 -5.88 -7.94
C SER A 3 -13.19 -5.04 -7.42
N ILE A 4 -12.28 -4.61 -8.31
CA ILE A 4 -11.16 -3.74 -7.92
C ILE A 4 -11.63 -2.45 -7.25
N ASP A 5 -12.75 -1.87 -7.72
CA ASP A 5 -13.30 -0.64 -7.14
C ASP A 5 -13.75 -0.86 -5.71
N LYS A 6 -14.32 -2.03 -5.40
CA LYS A 6 -14.72 -2.36 -4.03
C LYS A 6 -13.52 -2.60 -3.11
N VAL A 7 -12.47 -3.23 -3.62
CA VAL A 7 -11.21 -3.42 -2.87
C VAL A 7 -10.57 -2.07 -2.52
N ILE A 8 -10.59 -1.11 -3.46
CA ILE A 8 -10.09 0.26 -3.26
C ILE A 8 -10.94 1.00 -2.23
N GLU A 9 -12.25 1.01 -2.40
CA GLU A 9 -13.20 1.72 -1.53
C GLU A 9 -13.00 1.34 -0.05
N ILE A 10 -12.87 0.04 0.23
CA ILE A 10 -12.68 -0.44 1.61
C ILE A 10 -11.28 -0.15 2.11
N GLN A 11 -10.26 -0.18 1.25
CA GLN A 11 -8.91 0.20 1.66
C GLN A 11 -8.86 1.68 2.07
N GLU A 12 -9.55 2.54 1.33
CA GLU A 12 -9.68 3.96 1.67
C GLU A 12 -10.41 4.17 2.99
N SER A 13 -11.47 3.39 3.28
CA SER A 13 -12.17 3.49 4.56
C SER A 13 -11.29 3.08 5.75
N ILE A 14 -10.44 2.06 5.58
CA ILE A 14 -9.46 1.63 6.59
C ILE A 14 -8.43 2.73 6.84
N ILE A 15 -7.88 3.34 5.79
CA ILE A 15 -6.92 4.44 5.93
C ILE A 15 -7.55 5.63 6.68
N GLN A 16 -8.82 5.94 6.38
CA GLN A 16 -9.56 6.96 7.12
C GLN A 16 -9.75 6.57 8.59
N ALA A 17 -10.10 5.32 8.88
CA ALA A 17 -10.25 4.81 10.24
C ALA A 17 -8.95 4.85 11.04
N ASP A 18 -7.83 4.43 10.46
CA ASP A 18 -6.51 4.52 11.09
C ASP A 18 -6.15 5.97 11.43
N SER A 19 -6.44 6.91 10.52
CA SER A 19 -6.23 8.34 10.78
C SER A 19 -7.13 8.87 11.90
N ALA A 20 -8.39 8.43 11.95
CA ALA A 20 -9.34 8.82 12.98
C ALA A 20 -8.98 8.23 14.36
N PHE A 21 -8.37 7.04 14.40
CA PHE A 21 -7.89 6.44 15.65
C PHE A 21 -6.88 7.35 16.37
N ILE A 22 -6.00 8.02 15.62
CA ILE A 22 -5.04 9.01 16.17
C ILE A 22 -5.76 10.30 16.61
N LEU A 23 -6.86 10.67 15.95
CA LEU A 23 -7.63 11.87 16.29
C LEU A 23 -8.38 11.72 17.61
N ILE A 24 -8.81 10.52 18.00
CA ILE A 24 -9.55 10.29 19.25
C ILE A 24 -8.79 10.82 20.50
N PRO A 25 -7.53 10.41 20.78
CA PRO A 25 -6.81 10.95 21.93
C PRO A 25 -6.49 12.45 21.78
N ALA A 26 -6.30 12.95 20.56
CA ALA A 26 -6.10 14.38 20.32
C ALA A 26 -7.37 15.19 20.64
N GLU A 27 -8.55 14.69 20.28
CA GLU A 27 -9.84 15.28 20.60
C GLU A 27 -10.06 15.36 22.12
N LEU A 28 -9.74 14.29 22.86
CA LEU A 28 -9.80 14.30 24.32
C LEU A 28 -8.92 15.39 24.94
N LEU A 29 -7.70 15.58 24.41
CA LEU A 29 -6.81 16.67 24.85
C LEU A 29 -7.41 18.05 24.55
N TRP A 30 -7.98 18.25 23.36
CA TRP A 30 -8.63 19.52 23.01
C TRP A 30 -9.86 19.81 23.87
N ILE A 31 -10.66 18.79 24.22
CA ILE A 31 -11.78 18.92 25.15
C ILE A 31 -11.28 19.39 26.52
N ILE A 32 -10.21 18.77 27.05
CA ILE A 32 -9.61 19.16 28.34
C ILE A 32 -9.13 20.62 28.28
N ILE A 33 -8.40 21.00 27.23
CA ILE A 33 -7.92 22.38 27.03
C ILE A 33 -9.10 23.36 26.94
N GLY A 34 -10.17 23.00 26.22
CA GLY A 34 -11.39 23.78 26.11
C GLY A 34 -12.06 24.02 27.47
N ILE A 35 -12.17 22.97 28.30
CA ILE A 35 -12.70 23.08 29.66
C ILE A 35 -11.84 24.01 30.52
N TYR A 36 -10.51 23.85 30.50
CA TYR A 36 -9.60 24.73 31.23
C TYR A 36 -9.72 26.19 30.77
N SER A 37 -9.79 26.42 29.47
CA SER A 37 -9.98 27.76 28.89
C SER A 37 -11.29 28.39 29.35
N LEU A 38 -12.38 27.63 29.35
CA LEU A 38 -13.68 28.09 29.84
C LEU A 38 -13.63 28.43 31.34
N MET A 39 -13.02 27.54 32.15
CA MET A 39 -12.86 27.77 33.59
C MET A 39 -12.04 29.02 33.89
N ASP A 40 -10.97 29.25 33.14
CA ASP A 40 -10.13 30.44 33.28
C ASP A 40 -10.91 31.73 32.96
N ILE A 41 -11.71 31.74 31.89
CA ILE A 41 -12.60 32.86 31.55
C ILE A 41 -13.60 33.12 32.69
N ILE A 42 -14.25 32.07 33.20
CA ILE A 42 -15.27 32.20 34.25
C ILE A 42 -14.66 32.70 35.56
N LYS A 43 -13.52 32.15 35.99
CA LYS A 43 -12.85 32.51 37.26
C LYS A 43 -12.31 33.93 37.24
N ASN A 44 -11.71 34.33 36.13
CA ASN A 44 -10.99 35.60 36.04
C ASN A 44 -11.81 36.74 35.40
N LYS A 45 -13.11 36.54 35.14
CA LYS A 45 -13.98 37.53 34.47
C LYS A 45 -14.02 38.93 35.09
N LYS A 46 -13.70 39.06 36.39
CA LYS A 46 -13.69 40.34 37.11
C LYS A 46 -12.32 41.05 37.09
N THR A 47 -11.25 40.32 36.79
CA THR A 47 -9.86 40.80 36.84
C THR A 47 -9.23 40.95 35.45
N ILE A 48 -9.85 40.36 34.42
CA ILE A 48 -9.39 40.44 33.04
C ILE A 48 -9.79 41.79 32.40
N SER A 49 -8.87 42.40 31.66
CA SER A 49 -9.16 43.56 30.81
C SER A 49 -10.07 43.19 29.62
N SER A 50 -10.80 44.16 29.06
CA SER A 50 -11.70 43.90 27.92
C SER A 50 -11.00 43.25 26.72
N SER A 51 -9.76 43.63 26.41
CA SER A 51 -8.96 43.00 25.35
C SER A 51 -8.55 41.56 25.68
N GLY A 52 -8.19 41.28 26.93
CA GLY A 52 -7.86 39.93 27.39
C GLY A 52 -9.08 38.99 27.35
N PHE A 53 -10.27 39.52 27.62
CA PHE A 53 -11.51 38.75 27.55
C PHE A 53 -11.81 38.31 26.11
N ILE A 54 -11.68 39.24 25.15
CA ILE A 54 -11.86 38.96 23.72
C ILE A 54 -10.86 37.90 23.24
N MET A 55 -9.56 38.04 23.57
CA MET A 55 -8.53 37.08 23.15
C MET A 55 -8.78 35.68 23.69
N ARG A 56 -9.16 35.56 24.97
CA ARG A 56 -9.50 34.27 25.58
C ARG A 56 -10.77 33.66 24.97
N GLY A 57 -11.77 34.50 24.67
CA GLY A 57 -12.97 34.08 23.95
C GLY A 57 -12.68 33.55 22.54
N ILE A 58 -11.82 34.23 21.78
CA ILE A 58 -11.37 33.77 20.46
C ILE A 58 -10.62 32.44 20.57
N PHE A 59 -9.70 32.32 21.54
CA PHE A 59 -8.99 31.07 21.79
C PHE A 59 -9.96 29.92 22.10
N PHE A 60 -10.97 30.15 22.93
CA PHE A 60 -12.01 29.16 23.23
C PHE A 60 -12.83 28.77 21.99
N LEU A 61 -13.22 29.74 21.14
CA LEU A 61 -13.92 29.44 19.89
C LEU A 61 -13.04 28.64 18.92
N PHE A 62 -11.74 28.91 18.89
CA PHE A 62 -10.79 28.15 18.11
C PHE A 62 -10.67 26.70 18.58
N THR A 63 -10.53 26.47 19.90
CA THR A 63 -10.48 25.10 20.45
C THR A 63 -11.79 24.35 20.20
N LEU A 64 -12.94 25.00 20.33
CA LEU A 64 -14.24 24.41 19.99
C LEU A 64 -14.31 24.01 18.51
N SER A 65 -13.79 24.84 17.61
CA SER A 65 -13.74 24.55 16.18
C SER A 65 -12.88 23.33 15.88
N LEU A 66 -11.74 23.18 16.57
CA LEU A 66 -10.88 21.99 16.44
C LEU A 66 -11.57 20.71 16.93
N VAL A 67 -12.30 20.79 18.05
CA VAL A 67 -13.10 19.65 18.54
C VAL A 67 -14.14 19.26 17.49
N VAL A 68 -14.96 20.19 17.01
CA VAL A 68 -16.01 19.91 16.02
C VAL A 68 -15.44 19.29 14.73
N LEU A 69 -14.35 19.84 14.21
CA LEU A 69 -13.70 19.29 13.01
C LEU A 69 -13.19 17.86 13.24
N SER A 70 -12.58 17.60 14.41
CA SER A 70 -12.10 16.28 14.78
C SER A 70 -13.25 15.28 14.92
N SER A 71 -14.35 15.67 15.59
CA SER A 71 -15.53 14.83 15.76
C SER A 71 -16.15 14.44 14.40
N ILE A 72 -16.21 15.37 13.44
CA ILE A 72 -16.73 15.08 12.08
C ILE A 72 -15.85 14.03 11.39
N HIS A 73 -14.53 14.13 11.51
CA HIS A 73 -13.61 13.15 10.93
C HIS A 73 -13.75 11.77 11.60
N ILE A 74 -13.86 11.73 12.92
CA ILE A 74 -14.03 10.49 13.68
C ILE A 74 -15.38 9.82 13.39
N MET A 75 -16.47 10.58 13.30
CA MET A 75 -17.80 10.05 12.98
C MET A 75 -17.90 9.44 11.58
N LYS A 76 -17.11 9.94 10.63
CA LYS A 76 -17.11 9.43 9.25
C LYS A 76 -16.25 8.17 9.09
N ALA A 77 -15.35 7.90 10.05
CA ALA A 77 -14.49 6.73 9.99
C ALA A 77 -15.27 5.44 10.26
N ASP A 78 -15.08 4.46 9.39
CA ASP A 78 -15.62 3.12 9.57
C ASP A 78 -14.56 2.21 10.21
N PHE A 79 -14.74 1.94 11.51
CA PHE A 79 -13.85 1.06 12.29
C PHE A 79 -14.26 -0.41 12.26
N SER A 80 -15.25 -0.79 11.44
CA SER A 80 -15.76 -2.17 11.38
C SER A 80 -14.77 -3.17 10.79
N MET A 81 -13.76 -2.69 10.06
CA MET A 81 -12.77 -3.51 9.37
C MET A 81 -11.36 -2.98 9.58
N ASN A 82 -10.39 -3.90 9.69
CA ASN A 82 -8.97 -3.57 9.72
C ASN A 82 -8.21 -4.12 8.50
N GLU A 83 -6.96 -3.69 8.33
CA GLU A 83 -6.07 -4.10 7.24
C GLU A 83 -5.96 -5.62 7.07
N LYS A 84 -5.93 -6.38 8.18
CA LYS A 84 -5.83 -7.85 8.12
C LYS A 84 -7.09 -8.48 7.57
N GLN A 85 -8.26 -8.01 8.01
CA GLN A 85 -9.55 -8.46 7.51
C GLN A 85 -9.75 -8.09 6.04
N TRP A 86 -9.43 -6.84 5.67
CA TRP A 86 -9.49 -6.42 4.26
C TRP A 86 -8.60 -7.26 3.35
N LYS A 87 -7.37 -7.58 3.80
CA LYS A 87 -6.48 -8.47 3.03
C LYS A 87 -7.12 -9.82 2.77
N GLY A 88 -7.69 -10.46 3.78
CA GLY A 88 -8.31 -11.79 3.66
C GLY A 88 -9.65 -11.80 2.93
N ASP A 89 -10.51 -10.82 3.20
CA ASP A 89 -11.90 -10.83 2.74
C ASP A 89 -12.08 -10.18 1.35
N TYR A 90 -11.16 -9.28 0.97
CA TYR A 90 -11.28 -8.51 -0.27
C TYR A 90 -10.07 -8.65 -1.19
N LEU A 91 -8.87 -8.31 -0.71
CA LEU A 91 -7.69 -8.24 -1.56
C LEU A 91 -7.29 -9.61 -2.10
N GLU A 92 -7.15 -10.61 -1.23
CA GLU A 92 -6.73 -11.96 -1.60
C GLU A 92 -7.76 -12.64 -2.55
N PRO A 93 -9.08 -12.62 -2.28
CA PRO A 93 -10.08 -13.13 -3.22
C PRO A 93 -10.05 -12.42 -4.58
N TYR A 94 -9.87 -11.11 -4.59
CA TYR A 94 -9.72 -10.34 -5.83
C TYR A 94 -8.46 -10.77 -6.60
N MET A 95 -7.33 -10.94 -5.93
CA MET A 95 -6.07 -11.30 -6.58
C MET A 95 -6.05 -12.76 -7.04
N ASN A 96 -6.71 -13.65 -6.30
CA ASN A 96 -6.82 -15.06 -6.66
C ASN A 96 -7.61 -15.27 -7.95
N GLY A 97 -8.66 -14.50 -8.20
CA GLY A 97 -9.41 -14.62 -9.45
C GLY A 97 -8.94 -13.73 -10.60
N LEU A 98 -7.84 -12.98 -10.45
CA LEU A 98 -7.24 -12.30 -11.59
C LEU A 98 -6.68 -13.31 -12.60
N PRO A 99 -6.79 -13.02 -13.90
CA PRO A 99 -6.19 -13.86 -14.93
C PRO A 99 -4.67 -13.85 -14.78
N GLU A 100 -4.07 -15.02 -14.98
CA GLU A 100 -2.63 -15.19 -15.06
C GLU A 100 -2.16 -14.87 -16.49
N ASN A 101 -1.16 -14.01 -16.60
CA ASN A 101 -0.48 -13.70 -17.85
C ASN A 101 0.72 -14.63 -18.01
N LYS A 102 0.97 -15.06 -19.24
CA LYS A 102 2.14 -15.87 -19.60
C LYS A 102 2.97 -15.15 -20.64
N THR A 103 4.27 -15.04 -20.39
CA THR A 103 5.25 -14.45 -21.32
C THR A 103 6.40 -15.43 -21.52
N TYR A 104 6.71 -15.76 -22.77
CA TYR A 104 7.84 -16.62 -23.09
C TYR A 104 9.16 -15.89 -22.89
N VAL A 105 10.13 -16.61 -22.33
CA VAL A 105 11.47 -16.10 -22.00
C VAL A 105 12.45 -16.78 -22.94
N GLN A 106 13.30 -16.00 -23.60
CA GLN A 106 14.35 -16.52 -24.47
C GLN A 106 15.59 -16.90 -23.66
N ASP A 107 16.00 -16.02 -22.75
CA ASP A 107 17.09 -16.24 -21.82
C ASP A 107 16.86 -15.45 -20.54
N PHE A 108 17.56 -15.82 -19.47
CA PHE A 108 17.50 -15.13 -18.19
C PHE A 108 18.83 -15.18 -17.44
N THR A 109 19.14 -14.08 -16.74
CA THR A 109 20.33 -13.95 -15.91
C THR A 109 19.95 -13.45 -14.52
N GLN A 110 20.50 -14.05 -13.47
CA GLN A 110 20.28 -13.58 -12.10
C GLN A 110 21.11 -12.30 -11.84
N ILE A 111 20.45 -11.27 -11.30
CA ILE A 111 21.10 -10.00 -10.95
C ILE A 111 21.63 -10.11 -9.51
N LEU A 112 22.95 -10.19 -9.35
CA LEU A 112 23.61 -10.25 -8.04
C LEU A 112 23.86 -8.86 -7.42
N GLU A 113 24.07 -7.82 -8.23
CA GLU A 113 24.29 -6.45 -7.78
C GLU A 113 23.09 -5.57 -8.15
N ILE A 114 22.15 -5.40 -7.20
CA ILE A 114 20.93 -4.60 -7.38
C ILE A 114 21.25 -3.13 -7.76
N HIS A 115 22.48 -2.64 -7.53
CA HIS A 115 22.82 -1.21 -7.61
C HIS A 115 23.33 -0.75 -8.99
N LYS A 116 23.65 -1.65 -9.92
CA LYS A 116 24.14 -1.26 -11.25
C LYS A 116 23.01 -1.33 -12.27
N ASN A 117 22.33 -0.19 -12.45
CA ASN A 117 21.98 0.30 -13.79
C ASN A 117 20.81 -0.32 -14.59
N HIS A 118 19.59 -0.46 -14.02
CA HIS A 118 18.41 -0.79 -14.85
C HIS A 118 17.23 0.14 -14.57
N ASN A 119 16.88 0.96 -15.56
CA ASN A 119 15.86 2.02 -15.50
C ASN A 119 14.40 1.52 -15.52
N LYS A 120 14.16 0.19 -15.56
CA LYS A 120 12.80 -0.40 -15.54
C LYS A 120 12.78 -1.71 -14.74
N LYS A 121 12.89 -1.59 -13.42
CA LYS A 121 12.71 -2.72 -12.49
C LYS A 121 11.24 -2.92 -12.17
N ILE A 122 10.75 -4.14 -12.36
CA ILE A 122 9.38 -4.54 -12.01
C ILE A 122 9.44 -5.26 -10.66
N LYS A 123 8.92 -4.62 -9.63
CA LYS A 123 8.75 -5.23 -8.30
C LYS A 123 7.63 -6.26 -8.37
N SER A 124 7.84 -7.40 -7.73
CA SER A 124 6.81 -8.42 -7.59
C SER A 124 6.31 -8.50 -6.16
N ILE A 125 5.01 -8.69 -6.01
CA ILE A 125 4.32 -8.76 -4.73
C ILE A 125 3.75 -10.16 -4.57
N TYR A 126 3.98 -10.76 -3.41
CA TYR A 126 3.52 -12.10 -3.06
C TYR A 126 2.65 -12.00 -1.81
N PHE A 127 1.56 -12.76 -1.79
CA PHE A 127 0.66 -12.89 -0.65
C PHE A 127 1.29 -13.74 0.46
N ASN A 128 2.12 -14.71 0.07
CA ASN A 128 2.88 -15.50 1.02
C ASN A 128 4.18 -14.78 1.42
N ASN A 129 4.21 -14.26 2.64
CA ASN A 129 5.36 -13.55 3.21
C ASN A 129 6.64 -14.41 3.35
N ASN A 130 6.54 -15.73 3.24
CA ASN A 130 7.70 -16.63 3.32
C ASN A 130 8.44 -16.74 1.97
N VAL A 131 7.88 -16.16 0.91
CA VAL A 131 8.49 -16.17 -0.42
C VAL A 131 9.71 -15.25 -0.46
N LYS A 132 10.83 -15.78 -0.95
CA LYS A 132 12.08 -15.04 -1.14
C LYS A 132 12.34 -14.85 -2.65
N PRO A 133 11.79 -13.79 -3.27
CA PRO A 133 12.01 -13.56 -4.68
C PRO A 133 13.44 -13.11 -4.95
N ILE A 134 13.95 -13.49 -6.11
CA ILE A 134 15.25 -13.05 -6.63
C ILE A 134 15.04 -12.06 -7.78
N TRP A 135 16.02 -11.21 -8.01
CA TRP A 135 16.04 -10.35 -9.20
C TRP A 135 16.63 -11.10 -10.38
N VAL A 136 15.89 -11.13 -11.47
CA VAL A 136 16.33 -11.69 -12.75
C VAL A 136 16.17 -10.66 -13.84
N GLU A 137 17.11 -10.67 -14.76
CA GLU A 137 16.98 -10.05 -16.08
C GLU A 137 16.45 -11.10 -17.03
N LEU A 138 15.39 -10.78 -17.77
CA LEU A 138 14.74 -11.66 -18.73
C LEU A 138 14.77 -11.01 -20.10
N ASP A 139 15.18 -11.76 -21.11
CA ASP A 139 14.94 -11.42 -22.50
C ASP A 139 13.60 -12.02 -22.92
N VAL A 140 12.60 -11.16 -23.07
CA VAL A 140 11.24 -11.54 -23.41
C VAL A 140 10.87 -11.09 -24.81
N LEU A 141 10.00 -11.84 -25.47
CA LEU A 141 9.40 -11.41 -26.74
C LEU A 141 8.18 -10.51 -26.46
N ASP A 142 8.20 -9.29 -27.00
CA ASP A 142 7.01 -8.43 -27.02
C ASP A 142 5.97 -8.96 -28.02
N LYS A 143 4.75 -8.43 -28.01
CA LYS A 143 3.63 -8.75 -28.91
C LYS A 143 3.97 -8.66 -30.39
N ASN A 144 5.02 -7.92 -30.74
CA ASN A 144 5.53 -7.77 -32.11
C ASN A 144 6.73 -8.69 -32.42
N ASN A 145 6.99 -9.72 -31.60
CA ASN A 145 8.19 -10.57 -31.64
C ASN A 145 9.53 -9.80 -31.55
N ALA A 146 9.52 -8.58 -31.03
CA ALA A 146 10.73 -7.85 -30.72
C ALA A 146 11.27 -8.30 -29.36
N SER A 147 12.54 -8.68 -29.30
CA SER A 147 13.20 -9.02 -28.03
C SER A 147 13.35 -7.77 -27.17
N LYS A 148 13.01 -7.90 -25.89
CA LYS A 148 13.06 -6.83 -24.90
C LYS A 148 13.56 -7.38 -23.58
N THR A 149 14.58 -6.73 -23.07
CA THR A 149 15.12 -7.04 -21.74
C THR A 149 14.29 -6.36 -20.66
N ILE A 150 13.85 -7.12 -19.66
CA ILE A 150 13.15 -6.63 -18.46
C ILE A 150 13.83 -7.17 -17.20
N SER A 151 13.92 -6.34 -16.16
CA SER A 151 14.39 -6.78 -14.84
C SER A 151 13.20 -6.95 -13.91
N VAL A 152 12.96 -8.16 -13.40
CA VAL A 152 11.78 -8.50 -12.60
C VAL A 152 12.14 -9.31 -11.36
N GLN A 153 11.39 -9.12 -10.28
CA GLN A 153 11.47 -10.02 -9.13
C GLN A 153 10.65 -11.27 -9.39
N THR A 154 11.23 -12.44 -9.19
CA THR A 154 10.52 -13.71 -9.43
C THR A 154 10.93 -14.75 -8.41
N ILE A 155 10.06 -15.74 -8.19
CA ILE A 155 10.52 -17.05 -7.72
C ILE A 155 10.86 -17.92 -8.93
N ILE A 156 11.78 -18.86 -8.74
CA ILE A 156 12.11 -19.86 -9.75
C ILE A 156 11.35 -21.15 -9.41
N LYS A 157 10.69 -21.71 -10.43
CA LYS A 157 10.09 -23.04 -10.36
C LYS A 157 10.69 -23.89 -11.48
N LYS A 158 11.27 -25.03 -11.11
CA LYS A 158 11.76 -26.02 -12.08
C LYS A 158 10.63 -26.98 -12.44
N GLU A 159 10.42 -27.20 -13.72
CA GLU A 159 9.36 -28.06 -14.24
C GLU A 159 9.83 -28.78 -15.52
N PRO A 160 9.21 -29.93 -15.89
CA PRO A 160 9.52 -30.64 -17.13
C PRO A 160 8.92 -29.91 -18.33
N ILE A 161 9.53 -28.78 -18.69
CA ILE A 161 9.15 -27.90 -19.79
C ILE A 161 10.34 -27.71 -20.73
N GLU A 162 10.08 -27.48 -22.01
CA GLU A 162 11.13 -27.25 -23.01
C GLU A 162 11.61 -25.80 -23.00
N GLU A 163 10.68 -24.84 -22.93
CA GLU A 163 10.97 -23.42 -23.03
C GLU A 163 10.62 -22.69 -21.71
N PRO A 164 11.51 -21.83 -21.20
CA PRO A 164 11.22 -21.06 -20.00
C PRO A 164 10.15 -19.99 -20.26
N TYR A 165 9.34 -19.73 -19.24
CA TYR A 165 8.29 -18.71 -19.31
C TYR A 165 8.05 -18.06 -17.95
N LEU A 166 7.59 -16.82 -17.98
CA LEU A 166 7.18 -16.06 -16.82
C LEU A 166 5.66 -16.10 -16.70
N THR A 167 5.14 -16.43 -15.53
CA THR A 167 3.75 -16.15 -15.18
C THR A 167 3.64 -15.05 -14.16
N TYR A 168 2.59 -14.25 -14.29
CA TYR A 168 2.31 -13.16 -13.36
C TYR A 168 0.87 -12.67 -13.48
N LYS A 169 0.36 -12.11 -12.40
CA LYS A 169 -0.90 -11.35 -12.38
C LYS A 169 -0.61 -9.86 -12.43
N SER A 170 -1.56 -9.10 -12.98
CA SER A 170 -1.50 -7.63 -13.01
C SER A 170 -2.86 -7.03 -12.68
N ILE A 171 -2.83 -5.85 -12.06
CA ILE A 171 -4.04 -5.08 -11.74
C ILE A 171 -4.14 -3.88 -12.68
N ASN A 172 -5.37 -3.46 -12.99
CA ASN A 172 -5.63 -2.37 -13.93
C ASN A 172 -5.71 -0.98 -13.27
N LYS A 173 -5.83 -0.89 -11.94
CA LYS A 173 -5.78 0.35 -11.16
C LYS A 173 -4.89 0.18 -9.93
N ASP A 174 -4.34 1.29 -9.43
CA ASP A 174 -3.61 1.29 -8.16
C ASP A 174 -4.62 1.08 -7.02
N ILE A 175 -4.36 0.13 -6.13
CA ILE A 175 -5.19 -0.15 -4.95
C ILE A 175 -4.70 0.64 -3.74
N SER A 176 -3.37 0.69 -3.57
CA SER A 176 -2.73 1.48 -2.54
C SER A 176 -1.29 1.81 -2.96
N LYS A 177 -0.53 2.46 -2.08
CA LYS A 177 0.90 2.70 -2.30
C LYS A 177 1.70 1.40 -2.43
N ASP A 178 1.24 0.34 -1.78
CA ASP A 178 1.91 -0.96 -1.78
C ASP A 178 1.44 -1.85 -2.94
N TYR A 179 0.18 -1.68 -3.39
CA TYR A 179 -0.43 -2.47 -4.46
C TYR A 179 -0.70 -1.58 -5.68
N THR A 180 0.24 -1.55 -6.62
CA THR A 180 0.20 -0.68 -7.81
C THR A 180 0.05 -1.46 -9.11
N LYS A 181 -0.45 -0.81 -10.17
CA LYS A 181 -0.56 -1.35 -11.54
C LYS A 181 0.79 -1.58 -12.23
N LYS A 182 1.87 -1.02 -11.68
CA LYS A 182 3.23 -1.17 -12.20
C LYS A 182 3.92 -2.43 -11.65
N ALA A 183 3.39 -3.03 -10.60
CA ALA A 183 3.91 -4.24 -10.01
C ALA A 183 3.34 -5.48 -10.70
N TYR A 184 4.10 -6.58 -10.62
CA TYR A 184 3.57 -7.91 -10.90
C TYR A 184 3.19 -8.61 -9.59
N TYR A 185 2.24 -9.54 -9.67
CA TYR A 185 1.73 -10.27 -8.51
C TYR A 185 1.91 -11.75 -8.73
N GLU A 186 2.35 -12.47 -7.69
CA GLU A 186 2.60 -13.92 -7.74
C GLU A 186 3.46 -14.32 -8.95
N THR A 187 4.59 -13.63 -9.12
CA THR A 187 5.45 -13.79 -10.30
C THR A 187 6.30 -15.04 -10.19
N ILE A 188 6.17 -15.94 -11.16
CA ILE A 188 6.91 -17.21 -11.21
C ILE A 188 7.65 -17.32 -12.54
N LEU A 189 8.95 -17.61 -12.46
CA LEU A 189 9.77 -17.95 -13.62
C LEU A 189 9.88 -19.47 -13.65
N HIS A 190 9.21 -20.06 -14.63
CA HIS A 190 9.22 -21.48 -14.90
C HIS A 190 10.42 -21.79 -15.80
N ILE A 191 11.30 -22.69 -15.36
CA ILE A 191 12.51 -23.06 -16.09
C ILE A 191 12.57 -24.59 -16.27
N PRO A 192 13.18 -25.07 -17.37
CA PRO A 192 13.46 -26.50 -17.55
C PRO A 192 14.27 -27.07 -16.38
N GLU A 193 13.99 -28.31 -15.97
CA GLU A 193 14.70 -28.97 -14.85
C GLU A 193 16.22 -29.00 -15.05
N GLU A 194 16.63 -29.26 -16.29
CA GLU A 194 18.03 -29.38 -16.72
C GLU A 194 18.77 -28.03 -16.72
N TYR A 195 18.04 -26.91 -16.71
CA TYR A 195 18.64 -25.59 -16.74
C TYR A 195 19.39 -25.32 -15.44
N LYS A 196 20.69 -25.06 -15.55
CA LYS A 196 21.50 -24.58 -14.43
C LYS A 196 21.32 -23.07 -14.34
N VAL A 197 20.80 -22.59 -13.21
CA VAL A 197 20.80 -21.16 -12.91
C VAL A 197 22.26 -20.73 -12.82
N LEU A 198 22.74 -20.01 -13.82
CA LEU A 198 24.11 -19.50 -13.86
C LEU A 198 24.24 -18.43 -12.78
N VAL A 199 24.94 -18.77 -11.70
CA VAL A 199 25.42 -17.77 -10.74
C VAL A 199 26.71 -17.21 -11.33
N PRO A 200 26.81 -15.88 -11.59
CA PRO A 200 28.05 -15.29 -12.07
C PRO A 200 29.23 -15.69 -11.16
N VAL A 201 30.28 -16.22 -11.76
CA VAL A 201 31.56 -16.45 -11.08
C VAL A 201 32.15 -15.08 -10.73
N LYS A 202 32.55 -14.91 -9.47
CA LYS A 202 33.18 -13.69 -8.95
C LYS A 202 34.39 -13.24 -9.77
#